data_AF-A0A1F9AYJ4-F1
#
_entry.id   AF-A0A1F9AYJ4-F1
#
_cell.length_a   1.000
_cell.length_b   1.000
_cell.length_c   1.000
_cell.angle_alpha   90.00
_cell.angle_beta   90.00
_cell.angle_gamma   90.00
#
_symmetry.space_group_name_H-M   'P 1'
#
loop_
_entity.id
_entity.type
_entity.pdbx_description
1 polymer ?
#
loop_
_entity_poly.entity_id
_entity_poly.type
_entity_poly.pdbx_seq_one_letter_code
_entity_poly.pdbx_strand_id
1 'polypeptide(L)'
;MLVGPEILTERQCKNISRNLIKAVEGRYRIVPLNSLKKSGYTLNRPIYITIEKDKDAYIASLDDIEAFNYADTEFEAINGLCEEIIALYEDLRENRKNLGILPQRWLEYMDEAITMNESS
;
A
#
# COMPACT_ATOMS: atom_id res chain seq x y z
N MET A 1 40.18 34.21 7.98
CA MET A 1 39.95 33.56 6.67
C MET A 1 38.47 33.19 6.63
N LEU A 2 37.66 33.88 5.83
CA LEU A 2 36.21 33.66 5.79
C LEU A 2 35.91 32.44 4.92
N VAL A 3 35.27 31.42 5.48
CA VAL A 3 34.74 30.27 4.73
C VAL A 3 33.52 30.77 3.96
N GLY A 4 33.67 30.99 2.65
CA GLY A 4 32.54 31.31 1.77
C GLY A 4 31.61 30.10 1.68
N PRO A 5 30.29 30.29 1.47
CA PRO A 5 29.36 29.17 1.38
C PRO A 5 29.81 28.22 0.27
N GLU A 6 29.94 26.94 0.59
CA GLU A 6 30.21 25.88 -0.39
C GLU A 6 29.01 25.77 -1.34
N ILE A 7 29.01 26.58 -2.41
CA ILE A 7 28.00 26.52 -3.45
C ILE A 7 28.28 25.25 -4.27
N LEU A 8 27.34 24.31 -4.22
CA LEU A 8 27.38 23.09 -5.02
C LEU A 8 27.43 23.45 -6.51
N THR A 9 28.35 22.82 -7.23
CA THR A 9 28.39 22.87 -8.70
C THR A 9 27.17 22.17 -9.29
N GLU A 10 26.78 22.52 -10.51
CA GLU A 10 25.65 21.87 -11.22
C GLU A 10 25.81 20.34 -11.29
N ARG A 11 27.05 19.85 -11.43
CA ARG A 11 27.38 18.43 -11.42
C ARG A 11 27.11 17.77 -10.06
N GLN A 12 27.47 18.44 -8.97
CA GLN A 12 27.19 17.96 -7.61
C GLN A 12 25.68 17.93 -7.35
N CYS A 13 24.95 18.98 -7.75
CA CYS A 13 23.49 18.99 -7.66
C CYS A 13 22.85 17.81 -8.41
N LYS A 14 23.21 17.59 -9.69
CA LYS A 14 22.68 16.45 -10.49
C LYS A 14 22.99 15.09 -9.86
N ASN A 15 24.17 14.93 -9.26
CA ASN A 15 24.55 13.68 -8.61
C ASN A 15 23.77 13.45 -7.31
N ILE A 16 23.59 14.49 -6.49
CA ILE A 16 22.79 14.42 -5.26
C ILE A 16 21.34 14.09 -5.60
N SER A 17 20.74 14.77 -6.57
CA SER A 17 19.37 14.48 -7.03
C SER A 17 19.21 13.04 -7.47
N ARG A 18 20.15 12.51 -8.28
CA ARG A 18 20.10 11.11 -8.73
C ARG A 18 20.23 10.11 -7.58
N ASN A 19 21.09 10.39 -6.60
CA ASN A 19 21.28 9.51 -5.45
C ASN A 19 20.07 9.54 -4.51
N LEU A 20 19.45 10.71 -4.32
CA LEU A 20 18.20 10.84 -3.57
C LEU A 20 17.07 10.05 -4.23
N ILE A 21 16.89 10.18 -5.54
CA ILE A 21 15.88 9.41 -6.29
C ILE A 21 16.08 7.90 -6.06
N LYS A 22 17.31 7.41 -6.25
CA LYS A 22 17.63 5.99 -6.00
C LYS A 22 17.39 5.54 -4.57
N ALA A 23 17.69 6.39 -3.59
CA ALA A 23 17.50 6.10 -2.17
C ALA A 23 16.00 6.03 -1.80
N VAL A 24 15.16 6.82 -2.46
CA VAL A 24 13.70 6.82 -2.28
C VAL A 24 13.06 5.63 -3.00
N GLU A 25 13.42 5.39 -4.27
CA GLU A 25 12.93 4.25 -5.06
C GLU A 25 13.27 2.88 -4.42
N GLY A 26 14.41 2.79 -3.72
CA GLY A 26 14.78 1.57 -2.99
C GLY A 26 13.99 1.33 -1.71
N ARG A 27 13.24 2.32 -1.22
CA ARG A 27 12.47 2.25 0.03
C ARG A 27 10.97 2.15 -0.22
N TYR A 28 10.45 2.79 -1.26
CA TYR A 28 9.02 2.83 -1.56
C TYR A 28 8.78 2.39 -3.00
N ARG A 29 7.87 1.44 -3.19
CA ARG A 29 7.41 1.04 -4.51
C ARG A 29 5.91 0.80 -4.51
N ILE A 30 5.26 1.17 -5.60
CA ILE A 30 3.85 0.87 -5.84
C ILE A 30 3.78 -0.38 -6.70
N VAL A 31 3.02 -1.38 -6.27
CA VAL A 31 2.87 -2.65 -7.01
C VAL A 31 1.40 -3.04 -7.16
N PRO A 32 1.02 -3.68 -8.27
CA PRO A 32 -0.33 -4.18 -8.45
C PRO A 32 -0.53 -5.48 -7.66
N LEU A 33 -1.55 -5.50 -6.81
CA LEU A 33 -2.13 -6.69 -6.22
C LEU A 33 -3.19 -7.25 -7.18
N ASN A 34 -2.91 -8.42 -7.76
CA ASN A 34 -3.79 -9.06 -8.75
C ASN A 34 -4.74 -10.12 -8.16
N SER A 35 -4.56 -10.49 -6.88
CA SER A 35 -5.42 -11.43 -6.16
C SER A 35 -5.28 -11.22 -4.67
N LEU A 36 -6.36 -11.41 -3.92
CA LEU A 36 -6.37 -11.41 -2.45
C LEU A 36 -5.94 -12.76 -1.84
N LYS A 37 -5.58 -13.77 -2.66
CA LYS A 37 -5.06 -15.09 -2.24
C LYS A 37 -5.97 -15.90 -1.29
N LYS A 38 -7.22 -15.49 -1.07
CA LYS A 38 -8.26 -16.22 -0.33
C LYS A 38 -9.33 -16.71 -1.30
N SER A 39 -9.76 -17.96 -1.15
CA SER A 39 -10.89 -18.50 -1.90
C SER A 39 -12.17 -17.72 -1.58
N GLY A 40 -13.07 -17.60 -2.56
CA GLY A 40 -14.33 -16.87 -2.41
C GLY A 40 -14.22 -15.37 -2.72
N TYR A 41 -13.02 -14.84 -2.93
CA TYR A 41 -12.79 -13.43 -3.29
C TYR A 41 -12.02 -13.31 -4.60
N THR A 42 -12.50 -12.45 -5.50
CA THR A 42 -11.84 -12.13 -6.77
C THR A 42 -11.66 -10.63 -6.88
N LEU A 43 -10.52 -10.19 -7.42
CA LEU A 43 -10.31 -8.79 -7.76
C LEU A 43 -10.82 -8.51 -9.17
N ASN A 44 -11.70 -7.52 -9.31
CA ASN A 44 -12.25 -7.06 -10.59
C ASN A 44 -11.22 -6.21 -11.37
N ARG A 45 -10.30 -5.60 -10.63
CA ARG A 45 -9.18 -4.80 -11.14
C ARG A 45 -7.98 -4.96 -10.20
N PRO A 46 -6.73 -4.79 -10.68
CA PRO A 46 -5.59 -4.70 -9.79
C PRO A 46 -5.78 -3.57 -8.78
N ILE A 47 -5.50 -3.87 -7.51
CA ILE A 47 -5.41 -2.86 -6.45
C ILE A 47 -3.95 -2.46 -6.32
N TYR A 48 -3.64 -1.18 -6.42
CA TYR A 48 -2.26 -0.71 -6.26
C TYR A 48 -1.96 -0.53 -4.77
N ILE A 49 -0.93 -1.23 -4.29
CA ILE A 49 -0.48 -1.16 -2.91
C ILE A 49 0.90 -0.54 -2.85
N THR A 50 1.20 0.15 -1.75
CA THR A 50 2.54 0.67 -1.48
C THR A 50 3.30 -0.36 -0.66
N ILE A 51 4.55 -0.61 -1.04
CA ILE A 51 5.47 -1.43 -0.28
C ILE A 51 6.62 -0.54 0.18
N GLU A 52 6.74 -0.41 1.48
CA GLU A 52 7.80 0.32 2.15
C GLU A 52 8.76 -0.67 2.82
N LYS A 53 10.06 -0.43 2.70
CA LYS A 53 11.07 -1.10 3.52
C LYS A 53 11.56 -0.15 4.61
N ASP A 54 11.20 -0.44 5.87
CA ASP A 54 11.72 0.25 7.04
C ASP A 54 12.71 -0.65 7.79
N LYS A 55 14.01 -0.31 7.70
CA LYS A 55 15.13 -1.06 8.29
C LYS A 55 15.10 -2.54 7.86
N ASP A 56 14.64 -3.41 8.78
CA ASP A 56 14.60 -4.86 8.66
C ASP A 56 13.18 -5.41 8.47
N ALA A 57 12.18 -4.53 8.33
CA ALA A 57 10.78 -4.89 8.11
C ALA A 57 10.25 -4.33 6.78
N TYR A 58 9.19 -4.96 6.29
CA TYR A 58 8.39 -4.52 5.16
C TYR A 58 7.00 -4.12 5.63
N ILE A 59 6.49 -3.04 5.05
CA ILE A 59 5.16 -2.52 5.27
C ILE A 59 4.44 -2.61 3.93
N ALA A 60 3.31 -3.29 3.88
CA ALA A 60 2.40 -3.24 2.75
C ALA A 60 1.19 -2.39 3.15
N SER A 61 0.84 -1.38 2.36
CA SER A 61 -0.32 -0.52 2.64
C SER A 61 -1.24 -0.33 1.42
N LEU A 62 -2.51 -0.12 1.72
CA LEU A 62 -3.55 0.32 0.79
C LEU A 62 -4.20 1.59 1.34
N ASP A 63 -3.74 2.73 0.84
CA ASP A 63 -4.10 4.04 1.38
C ASP A 63 -5.59 4.38 1.21
N ASP A 64 -6.24 3.87 0.14
CA ASP A 64 -7.67 4.10 -0.13
C ASP A 64 -8.61 3.63 1.00
N ILE A 65 -8.17 2.66 1.82
CA ILE A 65 -8.93 2.12 2.96
C ILE A 65 -8.14 2.16 4.28
N GLU A 66 -7.01 2.87 4.31
CA GLU A 66 -6.11 2.98 5.47
C GLU A 66 -5.66 1.62 6.05
N ALA A 67 -5.63 0.56 5.23
CA ALA A 67 -5.18 -0.77 5.65
C ALA A 67 -3.67 -0.92 5.45
N PHE A 68 -3.00 -1.58 6.40
CA PHE A 68 -1.58 -1.87 6.31
C PHE A 68 -1.21 -3.12 7.09
N ASN A 69 -0.07 -3.72 6.74
CA ASN A 69 0.49 -4.84 7.47
C ASN A 69 2.03 -4.78 7.49
N TYR A 70 2.62 -5.15 8.63
CA TYR A 70 4.07 -5.16 8.87
C TYR A 70 4.57 -6.59 9.00
N ALA A 71 5.68 -6.93 8.35
CA ALA A 71 6.32 -8.23 8.51
C ALA A 71 7.82 -8.22 8.19
N ASP A 72 8.53 -9.30 8.52
CA ASP A 72 9.97 -9.46 8.26
C ASP A 72 10.25 -9.64 6.76
N THR A 73 9.28 -10.17 6.01
CA THR A 73 9.38 -10.34 4.56
C THR A 73 8.27 -9.61 3.81
N GLU A 74 8.59 -9.17 2.60
CA GLU A 74 7.61 -8.59 1.67
C GLU A 74 6.43 -9.53 1.42
N PHE A 75 6.67 -10.84 1.32
CA PHE A 75 5.63 -11.82 1.08
C PHE A 75 4.62 -11.89 2.23
N GLU A 76 5.11 -11.90 3.47
CA GLU A 76 4.28 -11.91 4.67
C GLU A 76 3.49 -10.61 4.80
N ALA A 77 4.13 -9.45 4.58
CA ALA A 77 3.46 -8.16 4.64
C ALA A 77 2.31 -8.07 3.62
N ILE A 78 2.54 -8.52 2.38
CA ILE A 78 1.49 -8.56 1.34
C ILE A 78 0.36 -9.52 1.73
N ASN A 79 0.67 -10.71 2.26
CA ASN A 79 -0.37 -11.67 2.66
C ASN A 79 -1.19 -11.15 3.84
N GLY A 80 -0.54 -10.57 4.84
CA GLY A 80 -1.23 -9.95 5.97
C GLY A 80 -2.10 -8.80 5.50
N LEU A 81 -1.63 -7.97 4.57
CA LEU A 81 -2.47 -6.93 3.97
C LEU A 81 -3.69 -7.51 3.24
N CYS A 82 -3.56 -8.62 2.52
CA CYS A 82 -4.72 -9.30 1.92
C CYS A 82 -5.73 -9.74 2.98
N GLU A 83 -5.28 -10.29 4.10
CA GLU A 83 -6.14 -10.70 5.21
C GLU A 83 -6.86 -9.51 5.84
N GLU A 84 -6.14 -8.40 6.08
CA GLU A 84 -6.71 -7.15 6.59
C GLU A 84 -7.77 -6.56 5.64
N ILE A 85 -7.49 -6.51 4.33
CA ILE A 85 -8.45 -6.05 3.31
C ILE A 85 -9.74 -6.87 3.39
N ILE A 86 -9.62 -8.21 3.48
CA ILE A 86 -10.78 -9.09 3.52
C ILE A 86 -11.55 -8.94 4.83
N ALA A 87 -10.85 -8.92 5.97
CA ALA A 87 -11.48 -8.76 7.28
C ALA A 87 -12.26 -7.44 7.37
N LEU A 88 -11.66 -6.34 6.91
CA LEU A 88 -12.32 -5.04 6.83
C LEU A 88 -13.51 -5.08 5.88
N TYR A 89 -13.37 -5.69 4.69
CA TYR A 89 -14.46 -5.82 3.73
C TYR A 89 -15.66 -6.60 4.30
N GLU A 90 -15.40 -7.73 4.95
CA GLU A 90 -16.41 -8.57 5.63
C GLU A 90 -17.13 -7.75 6.72
N ASP A 91 -16.38 -7.09 7.62
CA ASP A 91 -16.95 -6.27 8.71
C ASP A 91 -17.82 -5.11 8.20
N LEU A 92 -17.34 -4.37 7.19
CA LEU A 92 -18.11 -3.27 6.61
C LEU A 92 -19.39 -3.74 5.93
N ARG A 93 -19.36 -4.90 5.26
CA ARG A 93 -20.55 -5.47 4.62
C ARG A 93 -21.59 -5.91 5.62
N GLU A 94 -21.18 -6.55 6.71
CA GLU A 94 -22.09 -6.95 7.80
C GLU A 94 -22.76 -5.73 8.45
N ASN A 95 -22.02 -4.62 8.56
CA ASN A 95 -22.47 -3.40 9.21
C ASN A 95 -23.00 -2.32 8.25
N ARG A 96 -23.23 -2.64 6.97
CA ARG A 96 -23.54 -1.67 5.89
C ARG A 96 -24.61 -0.63 6.21
N LYS A 97 -25.61 -0.97 7.02
CA LYS A 97 -26.72 -0.07 7.38
C LYS A 97 -26.36 0.97 8.46
N ASN A 98 -25.23 0.78 9.14
CA ASN A 98 -24.82 1.54 10.32
C ASN A 98 -23.43 2.20 10.14
N LEU A 99 -22.92 2.29 8.91
CA LEU A 99 -21.61 2.86 8.64
C LEU A 99 -21.61 4.39 8.71
N GLY A 100 -20.52 4.95 9.26
CA GLY A 100 -20.19 6.36 9.12
C GLY A 100 -19.68 6.70 7.71
N ILE A 101 -19.49 7.99 7.43
CA ILE A 101 -19.12 8.48 6.08
C ILE A 101 -17.82 7.85 5.55
N LEU A 102 -16.78 7.74 6.39
CA LEU A 102 -15.49 7.18 5.96
C LEU A 102 -15.57 5.65 5.71
N PRO A 103 -16.06 4.83 6.66
CA PRO A 103 -16.29 3.40 6.41
C PRO A 103 -17.16 3.12 5.18
N GLN A 104 -18.18 3.95 4.94
CA GLN A 104 -19.03 3.82 3.76
C GLN A 104 -18.24 4.01 2.45
N ARG A 105 -17.33 4.99 2.39
CA ARG A 105 -16.46 5.21 1.22
C ARG A 105 -15.47 4.06 1.01
N TRP A 106 -14.92 3.51 2.09
CA TRP A 106 -14.05 2.35 2.00
C TRP A 106 -14.80 1.14 1.45
N LEU A 107 -16.04 0.92 1.91
CA LEU A 107 -16.89 -0.14 1.38
C LEU A 107 -17.20 0.07 -0.10
N GLU A 108 -17.53 1.28 -0.53
CA GLU A 108 -17.78 1.61 -1.94
C GLU A 108 -16.55 1.31 -2.81
N TYR A 109 -15.36 1.75 -2.39
CA TYR A 109 -14.11 1.45 -3.07
C TYR A 109 -13.88 -0.08 -3.20
N MET A 110 -14.13 -0.82 -2.12
CA MET A 110 -13.94 -2.26 -2.10
C MET A 110 -15.00 -3.01 -2.91
N ASP A 111 -16.26 -2.58 -2.92
CA ASP A 111 -17.33 -3.15 -3.75
C ASP A 111 -17.04 -2.99 -5.25
N GLU A 112 -16.34 -1.92 -5.66
CA GLU A 112 -15.87 -1.78 -7.04
C GLU A 112 -14.71 -2.74 -7.36
N ALA A 113 -13.81 -2.95 -6.40
CA ALA A 113 -12.57 -3.69 -6.62
C ALA A 113 -12.69 -5.20 -6.37
N ILE A 114 -13.62 -5.65 -5.52
CA ILE A 114 -13.71 -7.01 -5.00
C ILE A 114 -15.08 -7.61 -5.32
N THR A 115 -15.09 -8.83 -5.84
CA THR A 115 -16.31 -9.65 -5.99
C THR A 115 -16.19 -10.87 -5.09
N MET A 116 -17.25 -11.13 -4.32
CA MET A 116 -17.39 -12.35 -3.54
C MET A 116 -18.12 -13.40 -4.36
N ASN A 117 -17.46 -14.53 -4.61
CA ASN A 117 -18.09 -15.68 -5.25
C ASN A 117 -18.70 -16.53 -4.13
N GLU A 118 -19.99 -16.38 -3.89
CA GLU A 118 -20.73 -17.31 -3.04
C GLU A 118 -20.67 -18.69 -3.70
N SER A 119 -19.92 -19.62 -3.09
CA SER A 119 -19.98 -21.03 -3.46
C SER A 119 -21.42 -21.50 -3.26
N SER A 120 -22.11 -21.73 -4.38
CA SER A 120 -23.38 -22.47 -4.40
C SER A 120 -23.19 -23.91 -3.94
#